data_AF-W5Y2I7-F1
#
_entry.id   AF-W5Y2I7-F1
#
_cell.length_a   1.000
_cell.length_b   1.000
_cell.length_c   1.000
_cell.angle_alpha   90.00
_cell.angle_beta   90.00
_cell.angle_gamma   90.00
#
_symmetry.space_group_name_H-M   'P 1'
#
loop_
_entity.id
_entity.type
_entity.pdbx_description
1 polymer ?
#
loop_
_entity_poly.entity_id
_entity_poly.type
_entity_poly.pdbx_seq_one_letter_code
_entity_poly.pdbx_strand_id
1 'polypeptide(L)'
;MHLPSSVPGAPERLQLSLQHARWLERPRLGEEEYTHAPAGMALSADFVCGFLLDGLVLSNAALSYLRIQPHAAWELGVRNLLAKAQAPLGYAFRHRPLAALTGARTPGMQVQVAGSLASSWLAHPRSLEILDAHFTDLLGEPVIYSCPDPSVLAAIPASAPLGEWEDFVSANYGVDGGTYIVCREGFPRYWSYEERLPAMAAA
;
A
#
# COMPACT_ATOMS: atom_id res chain seq x y z
N MET A 1 23.31 -4.54 5.61
CA MET A 1 23.48 -5.76 4.79
C MET A 1 24.27 -5.38 3.55
N HIS A 2 25.41 -6.00 3.27
CA HIS A 2 26.20 -5.72 2.07
C HIS A 2 25.52 -6.36 0.86
N LEU A 3 25.05 -5.54 -0.09
CA LEU A 3 24.64 -6.01 -1.41
C LEU A 3 25.90 -6.33 -2.25
N PRO A 4 25.89 -7.36 -3.11
CA PRO A 4 27.01 -7.69 -4.00
C PRO A 4 27.18 -6.68 -5.15
N SER A 5 28.40 -6.56 -5.69
CA SER A 5 28.98 -5.53 -6.60
C SER A 5 28.12 -5.07 -7.79
N SER A 6 27.15 -5.90 -8.17
CA SER A 6 26.03 -5.56 -9.01
C SER A 6 25.01 -6.67 -8.78
N VAL A 7 23.75 -6.33 -8.51
CA VAL A 7 22.66 -7.31 -8.49
C VAL A 7 21.99 -7.25 -9.88
N PRO A 8 22.21 -8.24 -10.76
CA PRO A 8 21.58 -8.26 -12.08
C PRO A 8 20.05 -8.18 -11.94
N GLY A 9 19.42 -7.34 -12.76
CA GLY A 9 17.97 -7.19 -12.75
C GLY A 9 17.39 -6.54 -11.48
N ALA A 10 18.20 -5.86 -10.66
CA ALA A 10 17.70 -5.17 -9.47
C ALA A 10 16.66 -4.08 -9.79
N PRO A 11 16.83 -3.23 -10.82
CA PRO A 11 15.84 -2.21 -11.15
C PRO A 11 14.45 -2.77 -11.46
N GLU A 12 14.36 -3.92 -12.14
CA GLU A 12 13.11 -4.57 -12.56
C GLU A 12 12.41 -5.33 -11.42
N ARG A 13 13.15 -5.63 -10.36
CA ARG A 13 12.65 -6.34 -9.18
C ARG A 13 12.31 -5.42 -8.02
N LEU A 14 12.60 -4.12 -8.17
CA LEU A 14 12.22 -3.11 -7.21
C LEU A 14 10.70 -3.06 -7.03
N GLN A 15 10.27 -3.07 -5.77
CA GLN A 15 8.87 -3.01 -5.36
C GLN A 15 8.66 -1.83 -4.41
N LEU A 16 7.43 -1.32 -4.40
CA LEU A 16 7.00 -0.29 -3.47
C LEU A 16 6.30 -0.93 -2.27
N SER A 17 6.41 -0.31 -1.10
CA SER A 17 5.67 -0.70 0.09
C SER A 17 5.05 0.52 0.72
N LEU A 18 3.76 0.46 1.03
CA LEU A 18 3.15 1.47 1.87
C LEU A 18 3.65 1.29 3.31
N GLN A 19 4.02 2.40 3.95
CA GLN A 19 4.48 2.46 5.33
C GLN A 19 3.87 3.68 6.01
N HIS A 20 3.72 3.65 7.33
CA HIS A 20 3.27 4.81 8.10
C HIS A 20 4.38 5.87 8.17
N ALA A 21 4.05 7.17 8.21
CA ALA A 21 5.00 8.28 8.34
C ALA A 21 6.01 8.13 9.49
N ARG A 22 5.59 7.58 10.64
CA ARG A 22 6.47 7.22 11.77
C ARG A 22 7.64 6.30 11.41
N TRP A 23 7.58 5.64 10.26
CA TRP A 23 8.66 4.80 9.73
C TRP A 23 9.89 5.61 9.32
N LEU A 24 9.70 6.88 8.92
CA LEU A 24 10.78 7.84 8.67
C LEU A 24 11.04 8.77 9.86
N GLU A 25 10.11 8.89 10.82
CA GLU A 25 10.29 9.77 11.98
C GLU A 25 11.27 9.17 12.99
N ARG A 26 12.52 9.67 13.00
CA ARG A 26 13.46 9.49 14.13
C ARG A 26 14.34 10.72 14.37
N PRO A 27 14.87 10.88 15.61
CA PRO A 27 15.60 12.07 16.03
C PRO A 27 16.86 12.24 15.17
N ARG A 28 17.17 13.48 14.79
CA ARG A 28 18.35 13.94 14.03
C ARG A 28 19.49 12.91 14.02
N LEU A 29 19.49 12.04 13.03
CA LEU A 29 20.47 10.98 12.87
C LEU A 29 21.81 11.58 12.42
N GLY A 30 22.91 11.08 12.96
CA GLY A 30 24.23 11.31 12.36
C GLY A 30 24.31 10.69 10.95
N GLU A 31 25.34 11.01 10.16
CA GLU A 31 25.49 10.48 8.79
C GLU A 31 25.47 8.93 8.73
N GLU A 32 26.07 8.25 9.70
CA GLU A 32 26.09 6.77 9.77
C GLU A 32 24.69 6.19 10.01
N GLU A 33 23.92 6.80 10.89
CA GLU A 33 22.56 6.38 11.20
C GLU A 33 21.59 6.65 10.04
N TYR A 34 21.75 7.78 9.33
CA TYR A 34 20.99 8.08 8.11
C TYR A 34 21.26 7.07 6.98
N THR A 35 22.52 6.68 6.82
CA THR A 35 22.99 5.72 5.81
C THR A 35 22.30 4.37 5.97
N HIS A 36 22.09 3.91 7.21
CA HIS A 36 21.44 2.64 7.51
C HIS A 36 19.91 2.73 7.66
N ALA A 37 19.35 3.93 7.75
CA ALA A 37 17.91 4.13 7.81
C ALA A 37 17.20 3.65 6.53
N PRO A 38 15.97 3.12 6.65
CA PRO A 38 15.15 2.79 5.48
C PRO A 38 15.00 3.98 4.54
N ALA A 39 15.15 3.73 3.25
CA ALA A 39 14.89 4.72 2.23
C ALA A 39 13.38 4.80 1.94
N GLY A 40 12.89 6.01 1.72
CA GLY A 40 11.50 6.21 1.36
C GLY A 40 11.21 7.58 0.77
N MET A 41 9.96 7.75 0.36
CA MET A 41 9.41 9.01 -0.14
C MET A 41 8.11 9.31 0.59
N ALA A 42 7.91 10.56 1.03
CA ALA A 42 6.64 10.97 1.60
C ALA A 42 5.52 10.90 0.56
N LEU A 43 4.38 10.31 0.93
CA LEU A 43 3.17 10.27 0.12
C LEU A 43 2.12 11.25 0.67
N SER A 44 2.00 11.31 1.99
CA SER A 44 1.13 12.25 2.70
C SER A 44 1.70 12.51 4.11
N ALA A 45 0.98 13.27 4.93
CA ALA A 45 1.34 13.42 6.35
C ALA A 45 1.36 12.07 7.10
N ASP A 46 0.61 11.10 6.60
CA ASP A 46 0.32 9.84 7.28
C ASP A 46 1.14 8.67 6.75
N PHE A 47 1.51 8.74 5.46
CA PHE A 47 2.10 7.62 4.73
C PHE A 47 3.36 8.00 3.97
N VAL A 48 4.23 7.01 3.87
CA VAL A 48 5.47 7.06 3.09
C VAL A 48 5.54 5.81 2.23
N CYS A 49 6.14 5.94 1.06
CA CYS A 49 6.53 4.82 0.24
C CYS A 49 7.92 4.36 0.67
N GLY A 50 8.04 3.11 1.12
CA GLY A 50 9.32 2.41 1.25
C GLY A 50 9.67 1.63 -0.02
N PHE A 51 10.94 1.24 -0.13
CA PHE A 51 11.44 0.46 -1.27
C PHE A 51 11.86 -0.94 -0.84
N LEU A 52 11.46 -1.95 -1.61
CA LEU A 52 11.79 -3.35 -1.39
C LEU A 52 12.55 -3.90 -2.60
N LEU A 53 13.54 -4.75 -2.35
CA LEU A 53 14.18 -5.60 -3.35
C LEU A 53 14.17 -7.03 -2.88
N ASP A 54 13.52 -7.93 -3.62
CA ASP A 54 13.34 -9.34 -3.24
C ASP A 54 12.80 -9.51 -1.80
N GLY A 55 11.89 -8.62 -1.39
CA GLY A 55 11.28 -8.60 -0.05
C GLY A 55 12.12 -7.90 1.04
N LEU A 56 13.34 -7.45 0.73
CA LEU A 56 14.21 -6.74 1.66
C LEU A 56 14.01 -5.22 1.57
N VAL A 57 13.82 -4.57 2.72
CA VAL A 57 13.76 -3.11 2.82
C VAL A 57 15.12 -2.52 2.44
N LEU A 58 15.10 -1.59 1.48
CA LEU A 58 16.29 -0.85 1.08
C LEU A 58 16.54 0.32 2.02
N SER A 59 17.78 0.48 2.46
CA SER A 59 18.26 1.67 3.16
C SER A 59 18.74 2.76 2.20
N ASN A 60 19.03 3.96 2.71
CA ASN A 60 19.65 5.02 1.91
C ASN A 60 21.01 4.59 1.33
N ALA A 61 21.82 3.84 2.10
CA ALA A 61 23.05 3.22 1.61
C ALA A 61 22.80 2.25 0.45
N ALA A 62 21.76 1.42 0.56
CA ALA A 62 21.44 0.42 -0.45
C ALA A 62 21.01 1.08 -1.77
N LEU A 63 20.18 2.12 -1.71
CA LEU A 63 19.84 2.91 -2.91
C LEU A 63 21.07 3.60 -3.53
N SER A 64 21.91 4.20 -2.69
CA SER A 64 23.15 4.84 -3.13
C SER A 64 24.10 3.85 -3.81
N TYR A 65 24.21 2.64 -3.25
CA TYR A 65 24.99 1.54 -3.81
C TYR A 65 24.46 1.10 -5.18
N LEU A 66 23.14 1.00 -5.32
CA LEU A 66 22.47 0.72 -6.59
C LEU A 66 22.51 1.90 -7.58
N ARG A 67 23.00 3.07 -7.13
CA ARG A 67 23.02 4.34 -7.89
C ARG A 67 21.64 4.79 -8.35
N ILE A 68 20.61 4.53 -7.53
CA ILE A 68 19.23 4.91 -7.81
C ILE A 68 18.82 5.98 -6.80
N GLN A 69 18.35 7.13 -7.30
CA GLN A 69 17.79 8.18 -6.46
C GLN A 69 16.39 7.77 -5.95
N PRO A 70 15.96 8.18 -4.74
CA PRO A 70 14.65 7.80 -4.19
C PRO A 70 13.47 8.06 -5.13
N HIS A 71 13.47 9.18 -5.86
CA HIS A 71 12.44 9.46 -6.85
C HIS A 71 12.48 8.51 -8.04
N ALA A 72 13.68 8.20 -8.56
CA ALA A 72 13.82 7.21 -9.62
C ALA A 72 13.41 5.82 -9.15
N ALA A 73 13.67 5.46 -7.90
CA ALA A 73 13.21 4.21 -7.28
C ALA A 73 11.68 4.14 -7.21
N TRP A 74 11.03 5.24 -6.83
CA TRP A 74 9.57 5.33 -6.78
C TRP A 74 8.92 5.13 -8.16
N GLU A 75 9.43 5.84 -9.17
CA GLU A 75 8.99 5.70 -10.57
C GLU A 75 9.29 4.31 -11.15
N LEU A 76 10.45 3.73 -10.83
CA LEU A 76 10.79 2.37 -11.26
C LEU A 76 9.84 1.34 -10.62
N GLY A 77 9.61 1.44 -9.31
CA GLY A 77 8.78 0.50 -8.58
C GLY A 77 7.34 0.50 -9.07
N VAL A 78 6.74 1.67 -9.38
CA VAL A 78 5.39 1.71 -9.97
C VAL A 78 5.37 1.14 -11.39
N ARG A 79 6.40 1.39 -12.22
CA ARG A 79 6.47 0.77 -13.56
C ARG A 79 6.53 -0.75 -13.47
N ASN A 80 7.32 -1.29 -12.55
CA ASN A 80 7.41 -2.73 -12.33
C ASN A 80 6.08 -3.30 -11.83
N LEU A 81 5.40 -2.58 -10.92
CA LEU A 81 4.10 -2.96 -10.39
C LEU A 81 3.05 -3.06 -11.52
N LEU A 82 2.95 -2.02 -12.35
CA LEU A 82 2.00 -1.97 -13.46
C LEU A 82 2.32 -3.01 -14.53
N ALA A 83 3.59 -3.19 -14.87
CA ALA A 83 4.01 -4.20 -15.84
C ALA A 83 3.63 -5.63 -15.41
N LYS A 84 3.74 -5.94 -14.11
CA LYS A 84 3.37 -7.26 -13.56
C LYS A 84 1.87 -7.52 -13.55
N ALA A 85 1.06 -6.47 -13.40
CA ALA A 85 -0.39 -6.59 -13.40
C ALA A 85 -1.04 -6.41 -14.77
N GLN A 86 -0.25 -6.05 -15.79
CA GLN A 86 -0.73 -5.89 -17.15
C GLN A 86 -1.34 -7.20 -17.68
N ALA A 87 -2.52 -7.07 -18.25
CA ALA A 87 -3.27 -8.09 -18.94
C ALA A 87 -3.73 -7.55 -20.31
N PRO A 88 -4.23 -8.40 -21.23
CA PRO A 88 -4.64 -7.96 -22.56
C PRO A 88 -5.72 -6.85 -22.57
N LEU A 89 -6.57 -6.79 -21.55
CA LEU A 89 -7.68 -5.84 -21.44
C LEU A 89 -7.42 -4.69 -20.44
N GLY A 90 -6.21 -4.55 -19.91
CA GLY A 90 -5.91 -3.54 -18.87
C GLY A 90 -5.12 -4.15 -17.72
N TYR A 91 -5.41 -3.74 -16.49
CA TYR A 91 -4.77 -4.32 -15.29
C TYR A 91 -5.65 -5.39 -14.67
N ALA A 92 -5.05 -6.52 -14.28
CA ALA A 92 -5.76 -7.64 -13.69
C ALA A 92 -5.69 -7.59 -12.15
N PHE A 93 -6.84 -7.35 -11.53
CA PHE A 93 -7.06 -7.54 -10.10
C PHE A 93 -7.81 -8.85 -9.88
N ARG A 94 -7.28 -9.71 -9.01
CA ARG A 94 -8.05 -10.83 -8.47
C ARG A 94 -8.70 -10.34 -7.19
N HIS A 95 -9.95 -10.70 -6.99
CA HIS A 95 -10.64 -10.39 -5.76
C HIS A 95 -11.58 -11.50 -5.34
N ARG A 96 -11.89 -11.53 -4.06
CA ARG A 96 -12.92 -12.40 -3.48
C ARG A 96 -13.63 -11.65 -2.34
N PRO A 97 -14.88 -12.00 -1.99
CA PRO A 97 -15.56 -11.39 -0.86
C PRO A 97 -14.74 -11.52 0.43
N LEU A 98 -14.73 -10.49 1.28
CA LEU A 98 -14.05 -10.54 2.58
C LEU A 98 -14.61 -11.62 3.51
N ALA A 99 -15.87 -12.00 3.33
CA ALA A 99 -16.48 -13.14 4.00
C ALA A 99 -15.69 -14.46 3.86
N ALA A 100 -14.94 -14.63 2.76
CA ALA A 100 -14.08 -15.79 2.57
C ALA A 100 -12.84 -15.79 3.46
N LEU A 101 -12.45 -14.62 4.00
CA LEU A 101 -11.33 -14.45 4.91
C LEU A 101 -11.80 -14.43 6.37
N THR A 102 -12.89 -13.72 6.66
CA THR A 102 -13.41 -13.53 8.02
C THR A 102 -14.28 -14.69 8.50
N GLY A 103 -14.90 -15.45 7.59
CA GLY A 103 -15.93 -16.44 7.94
C GLY A 103 -17.27 -15.82 8.35
N ALA A 104 -17.40 -14.49 8.28
CA ALA A 104 -18.60 -13.73 8.64
C ALA A 104 -19.13 -12.96 7.41
N ARG A 105 -20.32 -12.33 7.53
CA ARG A 105 -20.87 -11.48 6.46
C ARG A 105 -20.19 -10.11 6.43
N THR A 106 -18.90 -10.09 6.14
CA THR A 106 -18.09 -8.88 6.04
C THR A 106 -18.22 -8.26 4.65
N PRO A 107 -18.72 -7.01 4.52
CA PRO A 107 -18.81 -6.31 3.24
C PRO A 107 -17.43 -5.99 2.65
N GLY A 108 -17.33 -5.97 1.33
CA GLY A 108 -16.10 -5.63 0.61
C GLY A 108 -15.36 -6.82 0.02
N MET A 109 -14.21 -6.52 -0.56
CA MET A 109 -13.40 -7.44 -1.34
C MET A 109 -11.98 -7.54 -0.77
N GLN A 110 -11.46 -8.76 -0.61
CA GLN A 110 -10.03 -8.96 -0.52
C GLN A 110 -9.42 -8.81 -1.91
N VAL A 111 -8.42 -7.96 -2.03
CA VAL A 111 -7.68 -7.68 -3.27
C VAL A 111 -6.40 -8.50 -3.31
N GLN A 112 -6.13 -9.09 -4.47
CA GLN A 112 -4.87 -9.76 -4.77
C GLN A 112 -4.39 -9.33 -6.16
N VAL A 113 -3.09 -9.09 -6.28
CA VAL A 113 -2.44 -8.78 -7.56
C VAL A 113 -1.32 -9.76 -7.81
N ALA A 114 -1.16 -10.16 -9.07
CA ALA A 114 -0.11 -11.09 -9.45
C ALA A 114 1.27 -10.45 -9.36
N GLY A 115 2.24 -11.15 -8.74
CA GLY A 115 3.66 -10.77 -8.78
C GLY A 115 4.07 -9.59 -7.88
N SER A 116 3.15 -9.03 -7.09
CA SER A 116 3.43 -7.98 -6.11
C SER A 116 2.67 -8.17 -4.81
N LEU A 117 3.12 -7.50 -3.75
CA LEU A 117 2.30 -7.29 -2.57
C LEU A 117 1.09 -6.45 -2.97
N ALA A 118 -0.07 -6.73 -2.39
CA ALA A 118 -1.29 -5.99 -2.71
C ALA A 118 -1.18 -4.54 -2.22
N SER A 119 -0.57 -4.33 -1.05
CA SER A 119 -0.32 -3.01 -0.46
C SER A 119 0.56 -2.09 -1.31
N SER A 120 1.38 -2.65 -2.21
CA SER A 120 2.21 -1.85 -3.14
C SER A 120 1.39 -0.91 -4.02
N TRP A 121 0.12 -1.24 -4.29
CA TRP A 121 -0.78 -0.41 -5.09
C TRP A 121 -1.16 0.89 -4.39
N LEU A 122 -1.10 0.93 -3.06
CA LEU A 122 -1.38 2.13 -2.28
C LEU A 122 -0.16 3.08 -2.19
N ALA A 123 1.03 2.62 -2.60
CA ALA A 123 2.30 3.30 -2.36
C ALA A 123 2.72 4.29 -3.48
N HIS A 124 1.85 4.51 -4.47
CA HIS A 124 2.10 5.44 -5.56
C HIS A 124 0.78 6.00 -6.11
N PRO A 125 0.68 7.31 -6.43
CA PRO A 125 -0.57 7.92 -6.85
C PRO A 125 -1.23 7.26 -8.04
N ARG A 126 -0.45 7.10 -9.12
CA ARG A 126 -0.90 6.43 -10.32
C ARG A 126 -1.49 5.02 -10.07
N SER A 127 -0.86 4.19 -9.26
CA SER A 127 -1.40 2.84 -9.00
C SER A 127 -2.62 2.91 -8.08
N LEU A 128 -2.60 3.80 -7.10
CA LEU A 128 -3.73 4.00 -6.19
C LEU A 128 -4.97 4.47 -6.94
N GLU A 129 -4.85 5.45 -7.83
CA GLU A 129 -5.97 5.93 -8.67
C GLU A 129 -6.56 4.82 -9.55
N ILE A 130 -5.70 3.97 -10.15
CA ILE A 130 -6.15 2.83 -10.96
C ILE A 130 -6.94 1.83 -10.10
N LEU A 131 -6.39 1.49 -8.93
CA LEU A 131 -7.03 0.59 -7.98
C LEU A 131 -8.37 1.18 -7.51
N ASP A 132 -8.37 2.47 -7.19
CA ASP A 132 -9.50 3.18 -6.60
C ASP A 132 -10.65 3.37 -7.57
N ALA A 133 -10.36 3.76 -8.80
CA ALA A 133 -11.36 3.80 -9.85
C ALA A 133 -11.98 2.41 -10.09
N HIS A 134 -11.16 1.35 -10.12
CA HIS A 134 -11.64 -0.01 -10.35
C HIS A 134 -12.58 -0.50 -9.24
N PHE A 135 -12.18 -0.38 -7.98
CA PHE A 135 -13.00 -0.87 -6.88
C PHE A 135 -14.19 0.04 -6.56
N THR A 136 -14.10 1.35 -6.83
CA THR A 136 -15.25 2.25 -6.76
C THR A 136 -16.32 1.87 -7.78
N ASP A 137 -15.92 1.59 -9.02
CA ASP A 137 -16.85 1.10 -10.06
C ASP A 137 -17.44 -0.27 -9.71
N LEU A 138 -16.59 -1.21 -9.26
CA LEU A 138 -17.01 -2.56 -8.90
C LEU A 138 -18.00 -2.59 -7.71
N LEU A 139 -17.80 -1.72 -6.72
CA LEU A 139 -18.63 -1.66 -5.51
C LEU A 139 -19.80 -0.67 -5.64
N GLY A 140 -19.78 0.20 -6.66
CA GLY A 140 -20.82 1.19 -6.93
C GLY A 140 -20.83 2.40 -5.99
N GLU A 141 -19.81 2.54 -5.14
CA GLU A 141 -19.66 3.63 -4.17
C GLU A 141 -18.17 3.85 -3.81
N PRO A 142 -17.82 4.98 -3.16
CA PRO A 142 -16.44 5.24 -2.72
C PRO A 142 -15.88 4.12 -1.83
N VAL A 143 -14.57 3.89 -1.91
CA VAL A 143 -13.90 2.77 -1.25
C VAL A 143 -12.95 3.25 -0.16
N ILE A 144 -12.90 2.49 0.92
CA ILE A 144 -11.91 2.56 1.98
C ILE A 144 -11.04 1.31 1.90
N TYR A 145 -9.73 1.48 1.99
CA TYR A 145 -8.78 0.38 2.06
C TYR A 145 -8.38 0.08 3.48
N SER A 146 -8.19 -1.20 3.80
CA SER A 146 -7.54 -1.63 5.03
C SER A 146 -6.42 -2.60 4.67
N CYS A 147 -5.24 -2.39 5.23
CA CYS A 147 -4.04 -3.16 4.92
C CYS A 147 -3.31 -3.56 6.20
N PRO A 148 -3.84 -4.52 6.98
CA PRO A 148 -3.24 -4.93 8.25
C PRO A 148 -1.88 -5.64 8.07
N ASP A 149 -1.65 -6.21 6.89
CA ASP A 149 -0.40 -6.87 6.49
C ASP A 149 -0.11 -6.54 5.01
N PRO A 150 1.15 -6.46 4.56
CA PRO A 150 1.46 -6.14 3.16
C PRO A 150 0.82 -7.07 2.12
N SER A 151 0.50 -8.31 2.48
CA SER A 151 -0.16 -9.30 1.63
C SER A 151 -1.69 -9.25 1.68
N VAL A 152 -2.27 -8.55 2.67
CA VAL A 152 -3.72 -8.48 2.89
C VAL A 152 -4.19 -7.06 2.64
N LEU A 153 -4.86 -6.87 1.52
CA LEU A 153 -5.53 -5.62 1.17
C LEU A 153 -7.03 -5.87 1.07
N ALA A 154 -7.80 -5.14 1.87
CA ALA A 154 -9.24 -5.09 1.80
C ALA A 154 -9.67 -3.79 1.12
N ALA A 155 -10.62 -3.90 0.19
CA ALA A 155 -11.36 -2.80 -0.41
C ALA A 155 -12.81 -2.87 0.12
N ILE A 156 -13.20 -1.89 0.94
CA ILE A 156 -14.45 -1.90 1.70
C ILE A 156 -15.29 -0.70 1.24
N PRO A 157 -16.58 -0.86 0.93
CA PRO A 157 -17.44 0.26 0.61
C PRO A 157 -17.50 1.27 1.76
N ALA A 158 -17.45 2.57 1.48
CA ALA A 158 -17.32 3.60 2.51
C ALA A 158 -18.53 3.66 3.47
N SER A 159 -19.72 3.26 3.01
CA SER A 159 -20.91 3.17 3.85
C SER A 159 -20.93 1.94 4.78
N ALA A 160 -20.11 0.92 4.49
CA ALA A 160 -20.25 -0.41 5.07
C ALA A 160 -19.92 -0.46 6.58
N PRO A 161 -20.63 -1.27 7.38
CA PRO A 161 -20.25 -1.53 8.76
C PRO A 161 -18.88 -2.23 8.83
N LEU A 162 -18.02 -1.74 9.73
CA LEU A 162 -16.63 -2.19 9.84
C LEU A 162 -16.41 -3.20 10.97
N GLY A 163 -17.35 -3.36 11.90
CA GLY A 163 -17.15 -4.16 13.13
C GLY A 163 -16.61 -5.58 12.89
N GLU A 164 -17.23 -6.36 12.00
CA GLU A 164 -16.76 -7.72 11.68
C GLU A 164 -15.35 -7.75 11.07
N TRP A 165 -14.99 -6.70 10.32
CA TRP A 165 -13.64 -6.56 9.78
C TRP A 165 -12.64 -6.15 10.88
N GLU A 166 -13.03 -5.23 11.76
CA GLU A 166 -12.22 -4.77 12.89
C GLU A 166 -11.91 -5.90 13.86
N ASP A 167 -12.93 -6.70 14.20
CA ASP A 167 -12.80 -7.88 15.05
C ASP A 167 -11.83 -8.89 14.42
N PHE A 168 -11.97 -9.15 13.11
CA PHE A 168 -11.05 -10.01 12.38
C PHE A 168 -9.61 -9.46 12.42
N VAL A 169 -9.42 -8.17 12.16
CA VAL A 169 -8.09 -7.55 12.13
C VAL A 169 -7.44 -7.58 13.52
N SER A 170 -8.20 -7.23 14.56
CA SER A 170 -7.72 -7.24 15.94
C SER A 170 -7.30 -8.66 16.35
N ALA A 171 -8.15 -9.66 16.08
CA ALA A 171 -7.90 -11.05 16.45
C ALA A 171 -6.68 -11.67 15.74
N ASN A 172 -6.39 -11.29 14.49
CA ASN A 172 -5.37 -11.94 13.67
C ASN A 172 -4.05 -11.15 13.56
N TYR A 173 -4.09 -9.82 13.70
CA TYR A 173 -2.93 -8.95 13.50
C TYR A 173 -2.56 -8.15 14.75
N GLY A 174 -3.38 -8.19 15.81
CA GLY A 174 -3.11 -7.47 17.06
C GLY A 174 -3.09 -5.96 16.90
N VAL A 175 -3.79 -5.44 15.89
CA VAL A 175 -3.91 -4.01 15.62
C VAL A 175 -5.31 -3.57 16.01
N ASP A 176 -5.42 -2.59 16.91
CA ASP A 176 -6.71 -1.98 17.27
C ASP A 176 -7.27 -1.25 16.04
N GLY A 177 -8.40 -1.73 15.51
CA GLY A 177 -9.19 -1.07 14.45
C GLY A 177 -8.36 -0.64 13.24
N GLY A 178 -7.95 -1.61 12.42
CA GLY A 178 -6.95 -1.46 11.34
C GLY A 178 -6.94 -0.12 10.61
N THR A 179 -5.74 0.41 10.33
CA THR A 179 -5.52 1.64 9.55
C THR A 179 -6.35 1.64 8.26
N TYR A 180 -7.33 2.55 8.22
CA TYR A 180 -8.16 2.78 7.05
C TYR A 180 -7.58 3.89 6.18
N ILE A 181 -7.59 3.66 4.88
CA ILE A 181 -6.91 4.47 3.88
C ILE A 181 -7.91 4.84 2.79
N VAL A 182 -7.92 6.10 2.38
CA VAL A 182 -8.68 6.56 1.21
C VAL A 182 -7.75 7.17 0.18
N CYS A 183 -8.15 7.12 -1.09
CA CYS A 183 -7.54 7.89 -2.15
C CYS A 183 -8.05 9.34 -2.09
N ARG A 184 -7.15 10.31 -1.89
CA ARG A 184 -7.47 11.75 -1.93
C ARG A 184 -6.47 12.45 -2.83
N GLU A 185 -6.96 13.02 -3.93
CA GLU A 185 -6.11 13.69 -4.93
C GLU A 185 -4.99 12.77 -5.44
N GLY A 186 -5.28 11.48 -5.54
CA GLY A 186 -4.34 10.44 -5.93
C GLY A 186 -3.44 9.92 -4.81
N PHE A 187 -3.41 10.50 -3.61
CA PHE A 187 -2.53 10.06 -2.52
C PHE A 187 -3.27 9.29 -1.41
N PRO A 188 -2.60 8.32 -0.75
CA PRO A 188 -3.17 7.64 0.40
C PRO A 188 -3.27 8.59 1.59
N ARG A 189 -4.42 8.64 2.24
CA ARG A 189 -4.64 9.38 3.50
C ARG A 189 -5.40 8.53 4.49
N TYR A 190 -5.22 8.83 5.78
CA TYR A 190 -6.05 8.21 6.79
C TYR A 190 -7.52 8.53 6.53
N TRP A 191 -8.36 7.52 6.65
CA TRP A 191 -9.78 7.70 6.74
C TRP A 191 -10.19 7.74 8.21
N SER A 192 -10.86 8.82 8.62
CA SER A 192 -11.40 8.95 9.97
C SER A 192 -12.90 8.66 9.96
N TYR A 193 -13.41 8.10 11.05
CA TYR A 193 -14.85 7.85 11.22
C TYR A 193 -15.71 9.12 11.13
N GLU A 194 -15.15 10.29 11.39
CA GLU A 194 -15.83 11.58 11.24
C GLU A 194 -16.15 11.88 9.76
N GLU A 195 -15.34 11.37 8.82
CA GLU A 195 -15.57 11.46 7.38
C GLU A 195 -16.71 10.54 6.89
N ARG A 196 -17.32 9.73 7.77
CA ARG A 196 -18.47 8.85 7.46
C ARG A 196 -19.79 9.61 7.36
N LEU A 197 -19.92 10.73 8.08
CA LEU A 197 -21.16 11.50 8.20
C LEU A 197 -21.68 12.13 6.88
N PRO A 198 -20.85 12.64 5.96
CA PRO A 198 -21.32 13.16 4.68
C PRO A 198 -21.75 12.06 3.69
N ALA A 199 -21.12 10.88 3.73
CA ALA A 199 -21.39 9.79 2.78
C ALA A 199 -22.76 9.14 2.98
N MET A 200 -23.23 9.07 4.24
CA MET A 200 -24.57 8.54 4.57
C MET A 200 -25.71 9.54 4.30
N ALA A 201 -25.41 10.84 4.17
CA ALA A 201 -26.41 11.88 3.94
C ALA A 201 -26.74 12.10 2.45
N ALA A 202 -25.98 11.45 1.54
CA ALA A 202 -26.12 11.60 0.09
C ALA A 202 -26.74 10.37 -0.61
N ALA A 203 -27.21 9.37 0.15
CA ALA A 203 -27.93 8.18 -0.32
C ALA A 203 -29.41 8.26 0.06
#